data_AF-K1SWY9-F1
#
_entry.id   AF-K1SWY9-F1
#
_cell.length_a   1.000
_cell.length_b   1.000
_cell.length_c   1.000
_cell.angle_alpha   90.00
_cell.angle_beta   90.00
_cell.angle_gamma   90.00
#
_symmetry.space_group_name_H-M   'P 1'
#
loop_
_entity.id
_entity.type
_entity.pdbx_description
1 polymer ?
#
loop_
_entity_poly.entity_id
_entity_poly.type
_entity_poly.pdbx_seq_one_letter_code
_entity_poly.pdbx_strand_id
1 'polypeptide(L)'
;MGQRQSEIIKNHMEVYWHDYASASKGVPITEAGLVEKASVIGRTGLMLLECGTGAWRVRSSMNTLSRELGVTTTADIGLLSIEFTCLT
;
A
#
# COMPACT_ATOMS: atom_id res chain seq x y z
N MET A 1 23.69 -24.13 22.76
CA MET A 1 22.56 -23.53 23.52
C MET A 1 21.78 -22.62 22.57
N GLY A 2 20.73 -23.15 21.92
CA GLY A 2 19.83 -22.35 21.10
C GLY A 2 18.77 -21.71 21.99
N GLN A 3 18.70 -20.38 22.02
CA GLN A 3 17.69 -19.67 22.80
C GLN A 3 16.30 -19.96 22.20
N ARG A 4 15.37 -20.44 23.04
CA ARG A 4 13.94 -20.50 22.72
C ARG A 4 13.46 -19.06 22.51
N GLN A 5 13.15 -18.70 21.28
CA GLN A 5 12.40 -17.50 20.98
C GLN A 5 11.06 -17.62 21.70
N SER A 6 10.81 -16.77 22.70
CA SER A 6 9.49 -16.67 23.32
C SER A 6 8.47 -16.39 22.21
N GLU A 7 7.41 -17.20 22.09
CA GLU A 7 6.35 -16.99 21.12
C GLU A 7 5.76 -15.59 21.29
N ILE A 8 6.15 -14.67 20.41
CA ILE A 8 5.57 -13.32 20.37
C ILE A 8 4.14 -13.50 19.87
N ILE A 9 3.16 -13.30 20.75
CA ILE A 9 1.75 -13.27 20.36
C ILE A 9 1.55 -12.02 19.50
N LYS A 10 1.34 -12.21 18.19
CA LYS A 10 1.05 -11.11 17.26
C LYS A 10 -0.29 -10.48 17.65
N ASN A 11 -0.34 -9.15 17.84
CA ASN A 11 -1.61 -8.42 18.04
C ASN A 11 -2.27 -7.99 16.71
N HIS A 12 -1.74 -8.45 15.58
CA HIS A 12 -2.19 -8.11 14.23
C HIS A 12 -2.38 -9.39 13.41
N MET A 13 -3.27 -9.30 12.43
CA MET A 13 -3.48 -10.36 11.45
C MET A 13 -2.30 -10.42 10.47
N GLU A 14 -1.86 -11.62 10.14
CA GLU A 14 -0.82 -11.82 9.13
C GLU A 14 -1.36 -11.45 7.75
N VAL A 15 -0.62 -10.58 7.05
CA VAL A 15 -0.98 -10.16 5.70
C VAL A 15 -0.03 -10.82 4.70
N TYR A 16 -0.59 -11.68 3.85
CA TYR A 16 0.16 -12.43 2.84
C TYR A 16 0.50 -11.58 1.62
N TRP A 17 1.36 -10.58 1.82
CA TRP A 17 1.72 -9.60 0.79
C TRP A 17 2.35 -10.22 -0.46
N HIS A 18 3.11 -11.30 -0.30
CA HIS A 18 3.78 -12.00 -1.40
C HIS A 18 2.81 -12.73 -2.32
N ASP A 19 1.63 -13.08 -1.82
CA ASP A 19 0.60 -13.76 -2.61
C ASP A 19 -0.17 -12.74 -3.45
N TYR A 20 -0.37 -11.53 -2.92
CA TYR A 20 -1.05 -10.44 -3.60
C TYR A 20 -0.29 -9.90 -4.82
N ALA A 21 1.05 -9.91 -4.78
CA ALA A 21 1.93 -9.44 -5.87
C ALA A 21 2.62 -10.58 -6.62
N SER A 22 2.11 -11.81 -6.48
CA SER A 22 2.76 -13.03 -6.96
C SER A 22 2.93 -13.07 -8.49
N ALA A 23 2.04 -12.38 -9.23
CA ALA A 23 2.07 -12.31 -10.69
C ALA A 23 3.27 -11.50 -11.24
N SER A 24 3.78 -10.53 -10.47
CA SER A 24 4.83 -9.59 -10.91
C SER A 24 6.16 -9.79 -10.16
N LYS A 25 6.49 -11.04 -9.77
CA LYS A 25 7.77 -11.31 -9.10
C LYS A 25 8.95 -11.06 -10.05
N GLY A 26 9.89 -10.24 -9.60
CA GLY A 26 11.15 -9.99 -10.32
C GLY A 26 11.10 -8.85 -11.35
N VAL A 27 9.96 -8.16 -11.50
CA VAL A 27 9.86 -6.97 -12.35
C VAL A 27 9.87 -5.69 -11.52
N PRO A 28 10.42 -4.58 -12.04
CA PRO A 28 10.29 -3.25 -11.43
C PRO A 28 8.81 -2.84 -11.31
N ILE A 29 8.46 -2.10 -10.26
CA ILE A 29 7.07 -1.63 -10.03
C ILE A 29 6.54 -0.75 -11.17
N THR A 30 7.43 -0.07 -11.89
CA THR A 30 7.10 0.74 -13.07
C THR A 30 6.53 -0.11 -14.22
N GLU A 31 6.95 -1.38 -14.29
CA GLU A 31 6.56 -2.37 -15.32
C GLU A 31 5.51 -3.37 -14.83
N ALA A 32 5.19 -3.35 -13.53
CA ALA A 32 4.21 -4.27 -12.94
C ALA A 32 2.77 -3.97 -13.38
N GLY A 33 1.88 -4.94 -13.13
CA GLY A 33 0.45 -4.81 -13.40
C GLY A 33 -0.26 -3.75 -12.56
N LEU A 34 -1.50 -3.44 -12.94
CA LEU A 34 -2.33 -2.45 -12.24
C LEU A 34 -2.54 -2.83 -10.76
N VAL A 35 -2.69 -4.11 -10.45
CA VAL A 35 -2.94 -4.61 -9.09
C VAL A 35 -1.78 -4.26 -8.17
N GLU A 36 -0.54 -4.51 -8.61
CA GLU A 36 0.66 -4.21 -7.84
C GLU A 36 0.86 -2.70 -7.68
N LYS A 37 0.67 -1.93 -8.75
CA LYS A 37 0.73 -0.45 -8.71
C LYS A 37 -0.30 0.13 -7.74
N ALA A 38 -1.56 -0.32 -7.83
CA ALA A 38 -2.63 0.06 -6.92
C ALA A 38 -2.32 -0.32 -5.46
N SER A 39 -1.72 -1.49 -5.25
CA SER A 39 -1.33 -1.94 -3.91
C SER A 39 -0.30 -1.02 -3.25
N VAL A 40 0.68 -0.54 -4.03
CA VAL A 40 1.70 0.39 -3.53
C VAL A 40 1.07 1.74 -3.20
N ILE A 41 0.27 2.29 -4.11
CA ILE A 41 -0.43 3.58 -3.92
C ILE A 41 -1.32 3.54 -2.69
N GLY A 42 -2.18 2.52 -2.57
CA GLY A 42 -3.10 2.36 -1.45
C GLY A 42 -2.39 2.21 -0.11
N ARG A 43 -1.33 1.40 -0.05
CA ARG A 43 -0.54 1.20 1.18
C ARG A 43 0.19 2.46 1.61
N THR A 44 0.76 3.21 0.67
CA THR A 44 1.35 4.52 1.00
C THR A 44 0.28 5.46 1.57
N GLY A 45 -0.92 5.47 1.01
CA GLY A 45 -2.05 6.23 1.56
C GLY A 45 -2.35 5.81 3.00
N LEU A 46 -2.55 4.52 3.25
CA LEU A 46 -2.84 3.94 4.56
C LEU A 46 -1.75 4.29 5.58
N MET A 47 -0.47 4.03 5.27
CA MET A 47 0.65 4.32 6.18
C MET A 47 0.69 5.80 6.60
N LEU A 48 0.41 6.71 5.67
CA LEU A 48 0.39 8.14 5.98
C LEU A 48 -0.81 8.51 6.85
N LEU A 49 -1.99 7.97 6.56
CA LEU A 49 -3.20 8.21 7.35
C LEU A 49 -3.04 7.70 8.79
N GLU A 50 -2.50 6.50 8.99
CA GLU A 50 -2.21 5.92 10.30
C GLU A 50 -1.26 6.78 11.16
N CYS A 51 -0.36 7.53 10.51
CA CYS A 51 0.53 8.48 11.18
C CYS A 51 -0.18 9.81 11.56
N GLY A 52 -1.48 9.95 11.27
CA GLY A 52 -2.23 11.21 11.47
C GLY A 52 -1.94 12.26 10.40
N THR A 53 -1.44 11.86 9.23
CA THR A 53 -1.22 12.80 8.12
C THR A 53 -2.56 13.31 7.61
N GLY A 54 -2.75 14.63 7.56
CA GLY A 54 -3.99 15.23 7.05
C GLY A 54 -4.34 14.75 5.63
N ALA A 55 -5.64 14.57 5.36
CA ALA A 55 -6.17 13.98 4.13
C ALA A 55 -5.59 14.60 2.84
N TRP A 56 -5.39 15.93 2.82
CA TRP A 56 -4.76 16.63 1.70
C TRP A 56 -3.35 16.11 1.38
N ARG A 57 -2.52 15.87 2.40
CA ARG A 57 -1.15 15.39 2.23
C ARG A 57 -1.14 13.91 1.85
N VAL A 58 -2.04 13.11 2.40
CA VAL A 58 -2.24 11.70 1.98
C VAL A 58 -2.58 11.67 0.48
N ARG A 59 -3.56 12.49 0.05
CA ARG A 59 -3.96 12.60 -1.36
C ARG A 59 -2.81 13.04 -2.25
N SER A 60 -2.04 14.03 -1.83
CA SER A 60 -0.89 14.52 -2.57
C SER A 60 0.15 13.41 -2.80
N SER A 61 0.46 12.63 -1.77
CA SER A 61 1.40 11.51 -1.89
C SER A 61 0.90 10.41 -2.82
N MET A 62 -0.39 10.03 -2.71
CA MET A 62 -1.01 9.06 -3.62
C MET A 62 -1.00 9.55 -5.07
N ASN A 63 -1.31 10.84 -5.30
CA ASN A 63 -1.27 11.44 -6.63
C ASN A 63 0.16 11.45 -7.23
N THR A 64 1.19 11.70 -6.42
CA THR A 64 2.58 11.62 -6.87
C THR A 64 2.91 10.22 -7.37
N LEU A 65 2.65 9.19 -6.57
CA LEU A 65 2.90 7.80 -6.98
C LEU A 65 2.11 7.42 -8.22
N SER A 66 0.86 7.87 -8.31
CA SER A 66 0.01 7.58 -9.47
C SER A 66 0.62 8.11 -10.77
N ARG A 67 1.17 9.34 -10.75
CA ARG A 67 1.86 9.92 -11.91
C ARG A 67 3.12 9.15 -12.29
N GLU A 68 3.96 8.84 -11.30
CA GLU A 68 5.22 8.11 -11.56
C GLU A 68 4.98 6.67 -12.07
N LEU A 69 3.86 6.06 -11.69
CA LEU A 69 3.50 4.70 -12.12
C LEU A 69 2.63 4.67 -13.38
N GLY A 70 2.28 5.83 -13.94
CA GLY A 70 1.48 5.96 -15.15
C GLY A 70 0.03 5.48 -14.98
N VAL A 71 -0.57 5.71 -13.81
CA VAL A 71 -1.97 5.37 -13.52
C VAL A 71 -2.74 6.58 -13.02
N THR A 72 -4.05 6.57 -13.21
CA THR A 72 -4.96 7.57 -12.63
C THR A 72 -5.63 7.00 -11.40
N THR A 73 -5.52 7.69 -10.27
CA THR A 73 -6.13 7.27 -9.00
C THR A 73 -7.22 8.23 -8.56
N THR A 74 -8.40 7.69 -8.30
CA THR A 74 -9.45 8.34 -7.52
C THR A 74 -9.31 7.85 -6.08
N ALA A 75 -9.39 8.75 -5.10
CA ALA A 75 -9.26 8.40 -3.69
C ALA A 75 -10.10 9.37 -2.84
N ASP A 76 -10.99 8.81 -2.04
CA ASP A 76 -11.67 9.48 -0.94
C ASP A 76 -10.95 9.11 0.37
N ILE A 77 -10.59 10.12 1.15
CA ILE A 77 -9.78 9.96 2.36
C ILE A 77 -10.58 10.56 3.51
N GLY A 78 -11.17 9.67 4.30
CA GLY A 78 -11.84 10.00 5.54
C GLY A 78 -10.85 10.18 6.68
N LEU A 79 -11.39 10.30 7.89
CA LEU A 79 -10.58 10.43 9.11
C LEU A 79 -9.87 9.12 9.47
N LEU A 80 -10.51 7.97 9.20
CA LEU A 80 -10.06 6.64 9.62
C LEU A 80 -9.98 5.64 8.45
N SER A 81 -10.35 6.06 7.23
CA SER A 81 -10.47 5.16 6.09
C SER A 81 -10.05 5.83 4.80
N ILE A 82 -9.63 5.01 3.83
CA ILE A 82 -9.36 5.41 2.45
C ILE A 82 -10.15 4.49 1.54
N GLU A 83 -10.90 5.07 0.63
CA GLU A 83 -11.49 4.37 -0.51
C GLU A 83 -10.80 4.87 -1.77
N PHE A 84 -10.29 3.97 -2.61
CA PHE A 84 -9.56 4.39 -3.81
C PHE A 84 -9.75 3.41 -4.97
N THR A 85 -9.66 3.94 -6.18
CA THR A 85 -9.72 3.18 -7.43
C THR A 85 -8.60 3.65 -8.33
N CYS A 86 -7.81 2.71 -8.86
CA CYS A 86 -6.76 2.98 -9.84
C CYS A 86 -7.21 2.53 -11.22
N LEU A 87 -6.93 3.35 -12.24
CA LEU A 87 -7.31 3.16 -13.63
C LEU A 87 -6.06 3.35 -14.51
N THR A 88 -5.92 2.55 -15.57
CA THR A 88 -4.89 2.69 -16.61
C THR A 88 -5.34 3.63 -17.71
#